data_AF-A0A957BBW6-F1
#
_entry.id   AF-A0A957BBW6-F1
#
_cell.length_a   1.000
_cell.length_b   1.000
_cell.length_c   1.000
_cell.angle_alpha   90.00
_cell.angle_beta   90.00
_cell.angle_gamma   90.00
#
_symmetry.space_group_name_H-M   'P 1'
#
loop_
_entity.id
_entity.type
_entity.pdbx_description
1 polymer ?
#
loop_
_entity_poly.entity_id
_entity_poly.type
_entity_poly.pdbx_seq_one_letter_code
_entity_poly.pdbx_strand_id
1 'polypeptide(L)'
;MTKEIIVILGLIVFGLVFGALTARSSIKRESIAAGSIAPVLHYLASSILCTVTPTVLVSIFVLHVDFIGAVSVAVVMFAVAYLLLLPYAALERPALADKTAQLDQGWTKEDALSSGL
;
A
#
# COMPACT_ATOMS: atom_id res chain seq x y z
N MET A 1 -30.86 4.32 5.95
CA MET A 1 -29.40 4.54 5.86
C MET A 1 -29.16 6.04 5.84
N THR A 2 -28.33 6.58 6.73
CA THR A 2 -28.08 8.03 6.78
C THR A 2 -27.06 8.43 5.71
N LYS A 3 -27.00 9.73 5.37
CA LYS A 3 -26.08 10.26 4.35
C LYS A 3 -24.61 9.94 4.69
N GLU A 4 -24.26 9.95 5.96
CA GLU A 4 -22.92 9.68 6.48
C GLU A 4 -22.51 8.24 6.16
N ILE A 5 -23.42 7.28 6.37
CA ILE A 5 -23.17 5.86 6.09
C ILE A 5 -22.92 5.65 4.60
N ILE A 6 -23.72 6.27 3.73
CA ILE A 6 -23.55 6.16 2.26
C ILE A 6 -22.17 6.67 1.85
N VAL A 7 -21.79 7.83 2.36
CA VAL A 7 -20.52 8.47 2.07
C VAL A 7 -19.35 7.60 2.53
N ILE A 8 -19.41 7.08 3.76
CA ILE A 8 -18.37 6.21 4.33
C ILE A 8 -18.23 4.94 3.49
N LEU A 9 -19.33 4.29 3.13
CA LEU A 9 -19.31 3.10 2.28
C LEU A 9 -18.73 3.41 0.89
N GLY A 10 -19.09 4.56 0.31
CA GLY A 10 -18.53 5.01 -0.97
C GLY A 10 -17.01 5.21 -0.90
N LEU A 11 -16.50 5.83 0.17
CA LEU A 11 -15.06 6.01 0.39
C LEU A 11 -14.33 4.69 0.59
N ILE A 12 -14.93 3.74 1.32
CA ILE A 12 -14.36 2.40 1.50
C ILE A 12 -14.26 1.69 0.15
N VAL A 13 -15.33 1.69 -0.65
CA VAL A 13 -15.32 1.07 -1.99
C VAL A 13 -14.29 1.75 -2.89
N PHE A 14 -14.24 3.08 -2.89
CA PHE A 14 -13.22 3.84 -3.62
C PHE A 14 -11.80 3.39 -3.23
N GLY A 15 -11.52 3.30 -1.92
CA GLY A 15 -10.23 2.88 -1.42
C GLY A 15 -9.84 1.48 -1.81
N LEU A 16 -10.76 0.53 -1.69
CA LEU A 16 -10.49 -0.86 -2.08
C LEU A 16 -10.20 -0.98 -3.57
N VAL A 17 -10.95 -0.26 -4.43
CA VAL A 17 -10.75 -0.29 -5.88
C VAL A 17 -9.43 0.38 -6.27
N PHE A 18 -9.25 1.66 -5.94
CA PHE A 18 -8.06 2.41 -6.35
C PHE A 18 -6.79 1.98 -5.61
N GLY A 19 -6.94 1.54 -4.35
CA GLY A 19 -5.87 0.91 -3.57
C GLY A 19 -5.41 -0.39 -4.20
N ALA A 20 -6.33 -1.25 -4.63
CA ALA A 20 -5.97 -2.48 -5.32
C ALA A 20 -5.26 -2.21 -6.65
N LEU A 21 -5.73 -1.24 -7.44
CA LEU A 21 -5.06 -0.86 -8.69
C LEU A 21 -3.65 -0.30 -8.44
N THR A 22 -3.51 0.55 -7.42
CA THR A 22 -2.23 1.16 -7.03
C THR A 22 -1.24 0.11 -6.53
N ALA A 23 -1.66 -0.76 -5.61
CA ALA A 23 -0.85 -1.87 -5.13
C ALA A 23 -0.43 -2.81 -6.27
N ARG A 24 -1.34 -3.18 -7.18
CA ARG A 24 -1.01 -3.98 -8.36
C ARG A 24 0.03 -3.30 -9.25
N SER A 25 -0.10 -1.99 -9.49
CA SER A 25 0.88 -1.21 -10.24
C SER A 25 2.25 -1.18 -9.54
N SER A 26 2.26 -1.05 -8.21
CA SER A 26 3.50 -1.08 -7.41
C SER A 26 4.19 -2.44 -7.51
N ILE A 27 3.46 -3.53 -7.28
CA ILE A 27 3.96 -4.91 -7.32
C ILE A 27 4.53 -5.29 -8.71
N LYS A 28 3.95 -4.72 -9.78
CA LYS A 28 4.46 -4.91 -11.15
C LYS A 28 5.83 -4.23 -11.38
N ARG A 29 6.13 -3.15 -10.67
CA ARG A 29 7.42 -2.44 -10.77
C ARG A 29 8.46 -3.05 -9.84
N GLU A 30 8.05 -3.38 -8.62
CA GLU A 30 8.89 -3.98 -7.59
C GLU A 30 8.12 -5.12 -6.94
N SER A 31 8.55 -6.36 -7.24
CA SER A 31 7.93 -7.56 -6.70
C SER A 31 8.14 -7.64 -5.19
N ILE A 32 7.07 -7.90 -4.45
CA ILE A 32 7.15 -8.23 -3.02
C ILE A 32 7.78 -9.61 -2.88
N ALA A 33 8.90 -9.71 -2.18
CA ALA A 33 9.68 -10.92 -1.97
C ALA A 33 9.17 -11.75 -0.78
N ALA A 34 8.54 -11.11 0.22
CA ALA A 34 8.02 -11.81 1.38
C ALA A 34 6.75 -12.63 1.10
N GLY A 35 6.41 -13.50 2.07
CA GLY A 35 5.26 -14.41 1.99
C GLY A 35 3.89 -13.71 1.88
N SER A 36 2.83 -14.51 1.77
CA SER A 36 1.46 -14.09 1.42
C SER A 36 0.83 -12.99 2.30
N ILE A 37 1.34 -12.75 3.51
CA ILE A 37 0.86 -11.69 4.42
C ILE A 37 1.34 -10.29 3.97
N ALA A 38 2.57 -10.17 3.46
CA ALA A 38 3.13 -8.88 3.05
C ALA A 38 2.32 -8.19 1.94
N PRO A 39 1.91 -8.90 0.85
CA PRO A 39 1.00 -8.32 -0.14
C PRO A 39 -0.30 -7.80 0.48
N VAL A 40 -0.92 -8.53 1.40
CA VAL A 40 -2.17 -8.11 2.05
C VAL A 40 -1.99 -6.79 2.80
N LEU A 41 -0.92 -6.66 3.59
CA LEU A 41 -0.59 -5.43 4.31
C LEU A 41 -0.35 -4.26 3.34
N HIS A 42 0.37 -4.51 2.23
CA HIS A 42 0.60 -3.51 1.20
C HIS A 42 -0.70 -3.06 0.50
N TYR A 43 -1.61 -3.99 0.19
CA TYR A 43 -2.94 -3.70 -0.37
C TYR A 43 -3.78 -2.84 0.58
N LEU A 44 -3.80 -3.19 1.88
CA LEU A 44 -4.55 -2.44 2.88
C LEU A 44 -3.99 -1.02 3.07
N ALA A 45 -2.67 -0.88 3.21
CA ALA A 45 -2.01 0.41 3.32
C ALA A 45 -2.26 1.28 2.08
N SER A 46 -2.14 0.71 0.87
CA SER A 46 -2.42 1.40 -0.39
C SER A 46 -3.88 1.87 -0.47
N SER A 47 -4.83 1.04 -0.03
CA SER A 47 -6.25 1.40 0.00
C SER A 47 -6.54 2.59 0.91
N ILE A 48 -5.95 2.61 2.11
CA ILE A 48 -6.09 3.74 3.04
C ILE A 48 -5.47 5.00 2.42
N LEU A 49 -4.23 4.92 1.92
CA LEU A 49 -3.53 6.06 1.34
C LEU A 49 -4.26 6.67 0.14
N CYS A 50 -4.80 5.83 -0.76
CA CYS A 50 -5.60 6.29 -1.90
C CYS A 50 -6.89 7.03 -1.48
N THR A 51 -7.44 6.73 -0.30
CA THR A 51 -8.65 7.39 0.21
C THR A 51 -8.42 8.68 0.95
N VAL A 52 -7.19 9.01 1.37
CA VAL A 52 -6.95 10.18 2.24
C VAL A 52 -7.49 11.46 1.61
N THR A 53 -7.10 11.77 0.37
CA THR A 53 -7.54 13.01 -0.30
C THR A 53 -9.07 13.02 -0.53
N PRO A 54 -9.69 11.97 -1.10
CA PRO A 54 -11.16 11.90 -1.18
C PRO A 54 -11.85 12.08 0.18
N THR A 55 -11.34 11.45 1.24
CA THR A 55 -11.92 11.54 2.60
C THR A 55 -11.85 12.97 3.12
N VAL A 56 -10.73 13.68 2.94
CA VAL A 56 -10.59 15.08 3.37
C VAL A 56 -11.57 15.98 2.62
N LEU A 57 -11.62 15.87 1.29
CA LEU A 57 -12.52 16.69 0.46
C LEU A 57 -13.98 16.45 0.83
N VAL A 58 -14.38 15.19 0.97
CA VAL A 58 -15.74 14.81 1.35
C VAL A 58 -16.08 15.25 2.77
N SER A 59 -15.13 15.15 3.71
CA SER A 59 -15.34 15.62 5.08
C SER A 59 -15.66 17.11 5.13
N ILE A 60 -14.93 17.93 4.37
CA ILE A 60 -15.14 19.38 4.32
C ILE A 60 -16.42 19.74 3.55
N PHE A 61 -16.58 19.24 2.32
CA PHE A 61 -17.63 19.71 1.41
C PHE A 61 -18.98 19.01 1.57
N VAL A 62 -19.01 17.76 2.06
CA VAL A 62 -20.25 16.97 2.14
C VAL A 62 -20.68 16.82 3.60
N LEU A 63 -19.74 16.46 4.48
CA LEU A 63 -20.03 16.26 5.90
C LEU A 63 -19.95 17.55 6.71
N HIS A 64 -19.47 18.64 6.11
CA HIS A 64 -19.36 19.97 6.74
C HIS A 64 -18.52 19.92 8.04
N VAL A 65 -17.53 19.04 8.08
CA VAL A 65 -16.50 19.02 9.13
C VAL A 65 -15.58 20.22 8.91
N ASP A 66 -15.15 20.84 10.01
CA ASP A 66 -14.21 21.95 9.96
C ASP A 66 -12.84 21.51 9.43
N PHE A 67 -12.03 22.47 8.99
CA PHE A 67 -10.71 22.18 8.42
C PHE A 67 -9.81 21.40 9.38
N ILE A 68 -9.82 21.77 10.67
CA ILE A 68 -9.02 21.10 11.69
C ILE A 68 -9.48 19.64 11.85
N GLY A 69 -10.79 19.40 11.97
CA GLY A 69 -11.33 18.04 12.04
C GLY A 69 -10.97 17.19 10.82
N ALA A 70 -11.08 17.74 9.61
CA ALA A 70 -10.73 17.03 8.38
C ALA A 70 -9.22 16.68 8.30
N VAL A 71 -8.35 17.61 8.71
CA VAL A 71 -6.90 17.37 8.76
C VAL A 71 -6.55 16.33 9.84
N SER A 72 -7.20 16.38 11.00
CA SER A 72 -7.00 15.37 12.05
C SER A 72 -7.35 13.97 11.55
N VAL A 73 -8.45 13.81 10.79
CA VAL A 73 -8.81 12.53 10.17
C VAL A 73 -7.70 12.07 9.20
N ALA A 74 -7.18 12.96 8.36
CA ALA A 74 -6.10 12.62 7.44
C ALA A 74 -4.84 12.13 8.17
N VAL A 75 -4.45 12.80 9.26
CA VAL A 75 -3.29 12.42 10.08
C VAL A 75 -3.49 11.03 10.67
N VAL A 76 -4.68 10.73 11.20
CA VAL A 76 -5.00 9.39 11.72
C VAL A 76 -4.93 8.33 10.62
N MET A 77 -5.47 8.61 9.43
CA MET A 77 -5.38 7.69 8.29
C MET A 77 -3.94 7.41 7.87
N PHE A 78 -3.08 8.44 7.80
CA PHE A 78 -1.66 8.27 7.54
C PHE A 78 -0.97 7.44 8.63
N ALA A 79 -1.29 7.70 9.90
CA ALA A 79 -0.75 6.92 11.01
C ALA A 79 -1.14 5.44 10.92
N VAL A 80 -2.41 5.14 10.62
CA VAL A 80 -2.87 3.75 10.44
C VAL A 80 -2.20 3.09 9.24
N ALA A 81 -2.10 3.78 8.10
CA ALA A 81 -1.40 3.26 6.94
C ALA A 81 0.08 2.97 7.26
N TYR A 82 0.75 3.87 7.98
CA TYR A 82 2.12 3.68 8.43
C TYR A 82 2.26 2.46 9.36
N LEU A 83 1.35 2.30 10.33
CA LEU A 83 1.32 1.14 11.22
C LEU A 83 1.13 -0.18 10.47
N LEU A 84 0.41 -0.20 9.34
CA LEU A 84 0.31 -1.37 8.46
C LEU A 84 1.59 -1.61 7.65
N LEU A 85 2.30 -0.53 7.27
CA LEU A 85 3.55 -0.62 6.52
C LEU A 85 4.72 -1.09 7.39
N LEU A 86 4.70 -0.88 8.71
CA LEU A 86 5.73 -1.38 9.62
C LEU A 86 5.90 -2.91 9.59
N PRO A 87 4.86 -3.73 9.83
CA PRO A 87 4.97 -5.19 9.72
C PRO A 87 5.24 -5.63 8.28
N TYR A 88 4.70 -4.93 7.27
CA TYR A 88 5.07 -5.18 5.87
C TYR A 88 6.57 -5.05 5.66
N ALA A 89 7.16 -3.92 6.09
CA ALA A 89 8.59 -3.66 5.96
C ALA A 89 9.43 -4.66 6.76
N ALA A 90 8.98 -5.06 7.95
CA ALA A 90 9.66 -6.06 8.78
C ALA A 90 9.69 -7.45 8.11
N LEU A 91 8.64 -7.83 7.38
CA LEU A 91 8.60 -9.09 6.62
C LEU A 91 9.42 -9.01 5.32
N GLU A 92 9.38 -7.86 4.64
CA GLU A 92 10.01 -7.67 3.34
C GLU A 92 11.54 -7.54 3.44
N ARG A 93 12.04 -6.87 4.47
CA ARG A 93 13.49 -6.65 4.68
C ARG A 93 14.34 -7.93 4.60
N PRO A 94 14.04 -9.01 5.34
CA PRO A 94 14.85 -10.24 5.28
C PRO A 94 14.72 -10.93 3.92
N ALA A 95 13.52 -10.98 3.33
CA ALA A 95 13.32 -11.61 2.03
C ALA A 95 14.10 -10.90 0.91
N LEU A 96 14.20 -9.57 0.98
CA LEU A 96 15.05 -8.79 0.07
C LEU A 96 16.53 -9.07 0.30
N ALA A 97 16.98 -9.21 1.55
CA ALA A 97 18.37 -9.54 1.85
C ALA A 97 18.77 -10.92 1.29
N ASP A 98 17.90 -11.93 1.44
CA ASP A 98 18.11 -13.27 0.89
C ASP A 98 18.16 -13.25 -0.64
N LYS A 99 17.27 -12.49 -1.27
CA LYS A 99 17.25 -12.31 -2.73
C LYS A 99 18.51 -11.63 -3.25
N THR A 100 18.98 -10.59 -2.56
CA THR A 100 20.24 -9.90 -2.92
C THR A 100 21.44 -10.83 -2.74
N ALA A 101 21.49 -11.59 -1.64
CA ALA A 101 22.57 -12.56 -1.41
C ALA A 101 22.65 -13.64 -2.50
N GLN A 102 21.51 -14.06 -3.06
CA GLN A 102 21.47 -14.99 -4.20
C GLN A 102 22.01 -14.34 -5.48
N LEU A 103 21.64 -13.08 -5.74
CA LEU A 103 22.14 -12.33 -6.92
C LEU A 103 23.64 -12.03 -6.82
N ASP A 104 24.17 -11.88 -5.60
CA ASP A 104 25.58 -11.60 -5.33
C ASP A 104 26.49 -12.85 -5.34
N GLN A 105 25.96 -14.07 -5.55
CA GLN A 105 26.78 -15.30 -5.61
C GLN A 105 27.77 -15.36 -6.79
N GLY A 106 27.81 -14.32 -7.62
CA GLY A 106 28.74 -14.20 -8.73
C GLY A 106 28.29 -15.03 -9.94
N TRP A 107 28.69 -14.59 -11.13
CA TRP A 107 28.30 -15.25 -12.36
C TRP A 107 29.00 -16.60 -12.47
N THR A 108 28.23 -17.69 -12.48
CA THR A 108 28.78 -19.02 -12.70
C THR A 108 29.06 -19.23 -14.19
N LYS A 109 29.90 -20.21 -14.51
CA LYS A 109 30.14 -20.64 -15.90
C LYS A 109 28.84 -21.07 -16.60
N GLU A 110 27.89 -21.61 -15.83
CA GLU A 110 26.57 -22.05 -16.31
C GLU A 110 25.64 -20.85 -16.59
N ASP A 111 25.71 -19.79 -15.78
CA ASP A 111 25.00 -18.53 -16.04
C ASP A 111 25.53 -17.83 -17.29
N ALA A 112 26.86 -17.84 -17.50
CA ALA A 112 27.47 -17.28 -18.70
C ALA A 112 26.99 -18.02 -19.97
N LEU A 113 26.96 -19.36 -19.94
CA LEU A 113 26.53 -20.19 -21.08
C LEU A 113 25.02 -20.13 -21.34
N SER A 114 24.20 -19.88 -20.33
CA SER A 114 22.73 -19.80 -20.45
C SER A 114 22.23 -18.39 -20.77
N SER A 115 23.03 -17.35 -20.54
CA SER A 115 22.65 -15.96 -20.75
C SER A 115 22.54 -15.52 -22.22
N GLY A 116 23.04 -16.32 -23.16
CA GLY A 116 22.99 -16.01 -24.60
C GLY A 116 23.82 -14.80 -25.02
N LEU A 117 24.71 -14.32 -24.14
CA LEU A 117 25.77 -13.35 -24.43
C LEU A 117 27.00 -14.01 -25.03
#